data_AF-A0A3B1BN62-F1
#
_entry.id   AF-A0A3B1BN62-F1
#
_cell.length_a   1.000
_cell.length_b   1.000
_cell.length_c   1.000
_cell.angle_alpha   90.00
_cell.angle_beta   90.00
_cell.angle_gamma   90.00
#
_symmetry.space_group_name_H-M   'P 1'
#
loop_
_entity.id
_entity.type
_entity.pdbx_description
1 polymer ?
#
loop_
_entity_poly.entity_id
_entity_poly.type
_entity_poly.pdbx_seq_one_letter_code
_entity_poly.pdbx_strand_id
1 'polypeptide(L)'
;MELTLALLAVINISFILFLLLKEWGTSTPRIRKFVSLFTLGVFPIFWGLGVVTHDLKQVQKVSFCGKCHVMTDYVNSLDVDDTEPLSAVHYQNNWVPREKACYACHTHYTMFGSTNAKLRGLTHLYVYYIKGAPKKIELYEKYENRECLRCHGPARKFAETKAHNLENNMLAQIRAGTLSCLSDGCHDVGHSLPSE
;
A
#
# COMPACT_ATOMS: atom_id res chain seq x y z
N MET A 1 -14.03 -3.44 -12.53
CA MET A 1 -13.75 -2.01 -12.25
C MET A 1 -13.03 -1.34 -13.43
N GLU A 2 -12.14 -2.02 -14.14
CA GLU A 2 -11.61 -1.51 -15.43
C GLU A 2 -12.71 -1.31 -16.47
N LEU A 3 -13.66 -2.24 -16.57
CA LEU A 3 -14.84 -2.12 -17.45
C LEU A 3 -15.73 -0.92 -17.09
N THR A 4 -15.90 -0.62 -15.80
CA THR A 4 -16.72 0.51 -15.34
C THR A 4 -16.05 1.86 -15.61
N LEU A 5 -14.73 1.94 -15.47
CA LEU A 5 -13.99 3.13 -15.90
C LEU A 5 -14.09 3.28 -17.42
N ALA A 6 -13.76 2.24 -18.20
CA ALA A 6 -13.87 2.30 -19.65
C ALA A 6 -15.27 2.70 -20.15
N LEU A 7 -16.33 2.17 -19.55
CA LEU A 7 -17.71 2.56 -19.81
C LEU A 7 -17.96 4.04 -19.52
N LEU A 8 -17.51 4.55 -18.37
CA LEU A 8 -17.66 5.96 -18.01
C LEU A 8 -16.89 6.89 -18.95
N ALA A 9 -15.71 6.49 -19.42
CA ALA A 9 -14.96 7.23 -20.44
C ALA A 9 -15.71 7.26 -21.77
N VAL A 10 -16.20 6.11 -22.24
CA VAL A 10 -16.97 6.00 -23.50
C VAL A 10 -18.27 6.78 -23.42
N ILE A 11 -19.02 6.68 -22.32
CA ILE A 11 -20.25 7.45 -22.08
C ILE A 11 -19.94 8.94 -22.11
N ASN A 12 -18.83 9.37 -21.51
CA ASN A 12 -18.47 10.76 -21.51
C ASN A 12 -18.07 11.26 -22.90
N ILE A 13 -17.16 10.58 -23.60
CA ILE A 13 -16.78 10.92 -24.97
C ILE A 13 -18.02 10.97 -25.88
N SER A 14 -18.94 10.01 -25.73
CA SER A 14 -20.20 9.97 -26.49
C SER A 14 -21.12 11.14 -26.14
N PHE A 15 -21.19 11.53 -24.87
CA PHE A 15 -21.96 12.69 -24.42
C PHE A 15 -21.34 14.00 -24.92
N ILE A 16 -20.00 14.13 -24.90
CA ILE A 16 -19.27 15.27 -25.48
C ILE A 16 -19.55 15.37 -26.98
N LEU A 17 -19.40 14.26 -27.72
CA LEU A 17 -19.70 14.21 -29.15
C LEU A 17 -21.16 14.56 -29.42
N PHE A 18 -22.10 14.01 -28.66
CA PHE A 18 -23.52 14.33 -28.81
C PHE A 18 -23.81 15.82 -28.59
N LEU A 19 -23.20 16.45 -27.59
CA LEU A 19 -23.36 17.88 -27.32
C LEU A 19 -22.71 18.74 -28.40
N LEU A 20 -21.51 18.39 -28.87
CA LEU A 20 -20.85 19.07 -29.98
C LEU A 20 -21.65 18.97 -31.28
N LEU A 21 -22.28 17.82 -31.54
CA LEU A 21 -23.07 17.58 -32.74
C LEU A 21 -24.47 18.19 -32.68
N LYS A 22 -25.11 18.25 -31.50
CA LYS A 22 -26.53 18.65 -31.36
C LYS A 22 -26.74 20.10 -30.88
N GLU A 23 -25.85 20.65 -30.05
CA GLU A 23 -26.12 21.92 -29.34
C GLU A 23 -25.44 23.16 -29.91
N TRP A 24 -24.59 23.05 -30.95
CA TRP A 24 -23.94 24.26 -31.46
C TRP A 24 -24.88 25.23 -32.19
N GLY A 25 -26.03 24.76 -32.68
CA GLY A 25 -26.98 25.59 -33.45
C GLY A 25 -28.20 26.14 -32.68
N THR A 26 -28.64 25.50 -31.58
CA THR A 26 -30.00 25.74 -31.02
C THR A 26 -30.06 26.03 -29.52
N SER A 27 -28.97 25.85 -28.77
CA SER A 27 -28.96 26.00 -27.30
C SER A 27 -28.67 27.44 -26.85
N THR A 28 -29.33 27.87 -25.77
CA THR A 28 -29.11 29.21 -25.21
C THR A 28 -27.68 29.38 -24.68
N PRO A 29 -27.10 30.59 -24.75
CA PRO A 29 -25.71 30.82 -24.35
C PRO A 29 -25.41 30.52 -22.87
N ARG A 30 -26.43 30.48 -22.00
CA ARG A 30 -26.28 30.02 -20.61
C ARG A 30 -26.08 28.51 -20.51
N ILE A 31 -26.92 27.71 -21.18
CA ILE A 31 -26.83 26.25 -21.16
C ILE A 31 -25.48 25.80 -21.72
N ARG A 32 -25.06 26.39 -22.84
CA ARG A 32 -23.76 26.08 -23.47
C ARG A 32 -22.58 26.31 -22.53
N LYS A 33 -22.59 27.41 -21.75
CA LYS A 33 -21.53 27.70 -20.76
C LYS A 33 -21.51 26.70 -19.61
N PHE A 34 -22.69 26.31 -19.08
CA PHE A 34 -22.78 25.29 -18.04
C PHE A 34 -22.29 23.93 -18.54
N VAL A 35 -22.74 23.51 -19.72
CA VAL A 35 -22.32 22.24 -20.34
C VAL A 35 -20.81 22.21 -20.56
N SER A 36 -20.22 23.28 -21.13
CA SER A 36 -18.76 23.39 -21.30
C SER A 36 -18.01 23.32 -19.96
N LEU A 37 -18.51 24.00 -18.91
CA LEU A 37 -17.87 23.97 -17.59
C LEU A 37 -17.87 22.57 -16.97
N PHE A 38 -19.00 21.87 -17.02
CA PHE A 38 -19.08 20.52 -16.46
C PHE A 38 -18.27 19.51 -17.26
N THR A 39 -18.25 19.67 -18.59
CA THR A 39 -17.58 18.73 -19.50
C THR A 39 -16.07 18.88 -19.52
N LEU A 40 -15.56 20.13 -19.56
CA LEU A 40 -14.13 20.41 -19.65
C LEU A 40 -13.48 20.65 -18.27
N GLY A 41 -14.27 21.06 -17.28
CA GLY A 41 -13.77 21.34 -15.93
C GLY A 41 -14.08 20.21 -14.96
N VAL A 42 -15.35 20.05 -14.62
CA VAL A 42 -15.77 19.17 -13.50
C VAL A 42 -15.49 17.71 -13.80
N PHE A 43 -15.93 17.21 -14.95
CA PHE A 43 -15.84 15.79 -15.27
C PHE A 43 -14.38 15.27 -15.36
N PRO A 44 -13.43 15.93 -16.05
CA PRO A 44 -12.05 15.46 -16.12
C PRO A 44 -11.38 15.39 -14.74
N ILE A 45 -11.73 16.29 -13.82
CA ILE A 45 -11.24 16.26 -12.44
C ILE A 45 -11.77 15.03 -11.71
N PHE A 46 -13.08 14.78 -11.73
CA PHE A 46 -13.67 13.61 -11.07
C PHE A 46 -13.20 12.29 -11.69
N TRP A 47 -13.09 12.24 -13.00
CA TRP A 47 -12.53 11.13 -13.74
C TRP A 47 -11.07 10.87 -13.33
N GLY A 48 -10.24 11.91 -13.34
CA GLY A 48 -8.84 11.84 -12.92
C GLY A 48 -8.70 11.35 -11.48
N LEU A 49 -9.52 11.85 -10.56
CA LEU A 49 -9.57 11.37 -9.17
C LEU A 49 -9.95 9.88 -9.11
N GLY A 50 -10.94 9.44 -9.88
CA GLY A 50 -11.35 8.04 -9.97
C GLY A 50 -10.21 7.12 -10.43
N VAL A 51 -9.53 7.49 -11.52
CA VAL A 51 -8.38 6.76 -12.06
C VAL A 51 -7.22 6.73 -11.05
N VAL A 52 -6.88 7.87 -10.46
CA VAL A 52 -5.82 7.96 -9.46
C VAL A 52 -6.11 7.05 -8.27
N THR A 53 -7.34 7.07 -7.72
CA THR A 53 -7.68 6.19 -6.59
C THR A 53 -7.62 4.71 -6.92
N HIS A 54 -7.91 4.33 -8.17
CA HIS A 54 -7.79 2.96 -8.65
C HIS A 54 -6.33 2.51 -8.71
N ASP A 55 -5.48 3.30 -9.36
CA ASP A 55 -4.07 2.94 -9.55
C ASP A 55 -3.32 2.94 -8.21
N LEU A 56 -3.72 3.83 -7.30
CA LEU A 56 -3.23 3.85 -5.92
C LEU A 56 -3.59 2.60 -5.11
N LYS A 57 -4.52 1.74 -5.55
CA LYS A 57 -4.75 0.42 -4.96
C LYS A 57 -3.83 -0.65 -5.55
N GLN A 58 -3.43 -0.50 -6.82
CA GLN A 58 -2.51 -1.44 -7.47
C GLN A 58 -1.11 -1.36 -6.87
N VAL A 59 -0.65 -0.15 -6.50
CA VAL A 59 0.67 0.03 -5.85
C VAL A 59 0.78 -0.62 -4.46
N GLN A 60 -0.32 -1.12 -3.91
CA GLN A 60 -0.34 -1.84 -2.63
C GLN A 60 -0.10 -3.35 -2.82
N LYS A 61 -0.06 -3.84 -4.06
CA LYS A 61 0.00 -5.27 -4.33
C LYS A 61 1.42 -5.82 -4.33
N VAL A 62 1.59 -7.05 -3.87
CA VAL A 62 2.86 -7.80 -3.95
C VAL A 62 3.36 -7.86 -5.40
N SER A 63 2.45 -8.11 -6.36
CA SER A 63 2.79 -8.14 -7.79
C SER A 63 3.25 -6.80 -8.36
N PHE A 64 2.93 -5.68 -7.71
CA PHE A 64 3.48 -4.37 -8.07
C PHE A 64 4.88 -4.20 -7.48
N CYS A 65 5.07 -4.53 -6.20
CA CYS A 65 6.37 -4.48 -5.53
C CYS A 65 7.42 -5.34 -6.25
N GLY A 66 7.03 -6.54 -6.68
CA GLY A 66 7.90 -7.48 -7.41
C GLY A 66 8.26 -7.07 -8.85
N LYS A 67 7.75 -5.96 -9.37
CA LYS A 67 8.16 -5.46 -10.70
C LYS A 67 9.58 -4.89 -10.71
N CYS A 68 10.10 -4.51 -9.54
CA CYS A 68 11.48 -4.07 -9.38
C CYS A 68 12.35 -5.30 -9.10
N HIS A 69 13.38 -5.54 -9.91
CA HIS A 69 14.25 -6.72 -9.75
C HIS A 69 14.92 -6.79 -8.36
N VAL A 70 15.23 -5.64 -7.75
CA VAL A 70 15.80 -5.59 -6.38
C VAL A 70 14.86 -6.09 -5.29
N MET A 71 13.56 -6.24 -5.58
CA MET A 71 12.58 -6.77 -4.65
C MET A 71 12.36 -8.28 -4.82
N THR A 72 12.99 -8.92 -5.80
CA THR A 72 12.73 -10.33 -6.13
C THR A 72 12.95 -11.25 -4.93
N ASP A 73 14.05 -11.08 -4.19
CA ASP A 73 14.33 -11.94 -3.03
C ASP A 73 13.33 -11.73 -1.89
N TYR A 74 12.86 -10.50 -1.68
CA TYR A 74 11.82 -10.17 -0.70
C TYR A 74 10.45 -10.76 -1.08
N VAL A 75 10.17 -10.88 -2.38
CA VAL A 75 8.95 -11.54 -2.86
C VAL A 75 9.08 -13.05 -2.73
N ASN A 76 10.23 -13.62 -3.08
CA ASN A 76 10.50 -15.05 -2.94
C ASN A 76 10.48 -15.50 -1.48
N SER A 77 10.89 -14.63 -0.54
CA SER A 77 10.86 -14.93 0.90
C SER A 77 9.45 -15.18 1.44
N LEU A 78 8.39 -14.84 0.70
CA LEU A 78 7.01 -15.11 1.08
C LEU A 78 6.68 -16.61 1.00
N ASP A 79 7.37 -17.37 0.13
CA ASP A 79 7.08 -18.77 -0.16
C ASP A 79 8.17 -19.73 0.37
N VAL A 80 9.05 -19.26 1.25
CA VAL A 80 10.07 -20.10 1.91
C VAL A 80 9.39 -21.08 2.86
N ASP A 81 9.80 -22.35 2.81
CA ASP A 81 9.33 -23.42 3.72
C ASP A 81 10.06 -23.32 5.07
N ASP A 82 9.80 -22.23 5.79
CA ASP A 82 10.32 -21.96 7.11
C ASP A 82 9.23 -21.29 7.96
N THR A 83 9.18 -21.67 9.23
CA THR A 83 8.21 -21.19 10.22
C THR A 83 8.69 -19.98 11.01
N GLU A 84 9.93 -19.54 10.80
CA GLU A 84 10.53 -18.40 11.50
C GLU A 84 10.26 -17.05 10.81
N PRO A 85 10.45 -16.89 9.48
CA PRO A 85 10.36 -15.58 8.84
C PRO A 85 8.95 -15.00 8.90
N LEU A 86 8.82 -13.79 9.44
CA LEU A 86 7.52 -13.12 9.57
C LEU A 86 6.80 -13.00 8.22
N SER A 87 7.54 -12.68 7.16
CA SER A 87 7.03 -12.56 5.80
C SER A 87 6.39 -13.86 5.29
N ALA A 88 7.06 -15.00 5.46
CA ALA A 88 6.56 -16.32 5.05
C ALA A 88 5.34 -16.73 5.88
N VAL A 89 5.46 -16.68 7.20
CA VAL A 89 4.41 -17.14 8.12
C VAL A 89 3.12 -16.35 7.92
N HIS A 90 3.20 -15.03 7.82
CA HIS A 90 2.00 -14.19 7.68
C HIS A 90 1.35 -14.33 6.30
N TYR A 91 2.16 -14.54 5.25
CA TYR A 91 1.68 -14.70 3.89
C TYR A 91 1.05 -16.09 3.66
N GLN A 92 1.76 -17.15 4.02
CA GLN A 92 1.33 -18.53 3.74
C GLN A 92 0.12 -18.94 4.57
N ASN A 93 0.05 -18.51 5.84
CA ASN A 93 -1.10 -18.77 6.71
C ASN A 93 -2.28 -17.79 6.50
N ASN A 94 -2.18 -16.89 5.52
CA ASN A 94 -3.21 -15.92 5.19
C ASN A 94 -3.63 -15.04 6.39
N TRP A 95 -2.69 -14.72 7.28
CA TRP A 95 -2.92 -13.81 8.41
C TRP A 95 -2.98 -12.35 7.97
N VAL A 96 -2.39 -12.07 6.80
CA VAL A 96 -2.56 -10.82 6.06
C VAL A 96 -3.14 -11.12 4.68
N PRO A 97 -3.85 -10.18 4.03
CA PRO A 97 -4.34 -10.39 2.67
C PRO A 97 -3.16 -10.64 1.71
N ARG A 98 -3.09 -11.84 1.11
CA ARG A 98 -1.97 -12.26 0.26
C ARG A 98 -1.60 -11.25 -0.83
N GLU A 99 -2.60 -10.71 -1.52
CA GLU A 99 -2.35 -9.71 -2.57
C GLU A 99 -1.65 -8.46 -2.06
N LYS A 100 -1.80 -8.11 -0.77
CA LYS A 100 -1.29 -6.88 -0.16
C LYS A 100 -0.32 -7.14 0.99
N ALA A 101 0.30 -8.31 1.04
CA ALA A 101 1.12 -8.72 2.19
C ALA A 101 2.25 -7.73 2.50
N CYS A 102 3.00 -7.27 1.50
CA CYS A 102 4.03 -6.25 1.69
C CYS A 102 3.44 -4.95 2.26
N TYR A 103 2.32 -4.48 1.70
CA TYR A 103 1.66 -3.25 2.13
C TYR A 103 1.07 -3.37 3.55
N ALA A 104 0.63 -4.55 3.97
CA ALA A 104 0.05 -4.77 5.30
C ALA A 104 1.03 -4.45 6.43
N CYS A 105 2.33 -4.73 6.22
CA CYS A 105 3.39 -4.51 7.21
C CYS A 105 4.21 -3.24 6.93
N HIS A 106 4.43 -2.87 5.66
CA HIS A 106 5.26 -1.71 5.29
C HIS A 106 4.49 -0.41 5.06
N THR A 107 3.20 -0.36 5.44
CA THR A 107 2.46 0.90 5.58
C THR A 107 2.44 1.32 7.05
N HIS A 108 2.49 2.62 7.30
CA HIS A 108 2.17 3.14 8.63
C HIS A 108 0.68 3.09 8.89
N TYR A 109 0.29 2.73 10.10
CA TYR A 109 -1.10 2.83 10.56
C TYR A 109 -1.35 4.15 11.30
N THR A 110 -1.23 5.25 10.55
CA THR A 110 -1.59 6.59 11.00
C THR A 110 -2.63 7.19 10.07
N MET A 111 -3.28 8.30 10.46
CA MET A 111 -4.28 9.00 9.64
C MET A 111 -3.79 9.29 8.20
N PHE A 112 -2.49 9.52 8.05
CA PHE A 112 -1.84 9.76 6.75
C PHE A 112 -0.90 8.65 6.31
N GLY A 113 -0.93 7.49 6.97
CA GLY A 113 0.03 6.42 6.73
C GLY A 113 -0.02 5.86 5.30
N SER A 114 -1.22 5.77 4.70
CA SER A 114 -1.38 5.40 3.30
C SER A 114 -0.75 6.42 2.33
N THR A 115 -0.86 7.71 2.64
CA THR A 115 -0.26 8.79 1.85
C THR A 115 1.26 8.79 2.01
N ASN A 116 1.76 8.64 3.24
CA ASN A 116 3.19 8.57 3.53
C ASN A 116 3.86 7.37 2.85
N ALA A 117 3.20 6.20 2.86
CA ALA A 117 3.68 5.01 2.16
C ALA A 117 3.81 5.27 0.64
N LYS A 118 2.85 5.97 0.04
CA LYS A 118 2.89 6.35 -1.39
C LYS A 118 4.01 7.34 -1.69
N LEU A 119 4.22 8.35 -0.84
CA LEU A 119 5.32 9.30 -0.96
C LEU A 119 6.68 8.59 -0.86
N ARG A 120 6.82 7.62 0.06
CA ARG A 120 8.02 6.76 0.13
C ARG A 120 8.20 5.91 -1.11
N GLY A 121 7.11 5.41 -1.70
CA GLY A 121 7.15 4.76 -3.01
C GLY A 121 7.76 5.65 -4.10
N LEU A 122 7.43 6.95 -4.13
CA LEU A 122 8.08 7.91 -5.04
C LEU A 122 9.57 8.09 -4.72
N THR A 123 9.94 8.11 -3.44
CA THR A 123 11.35 8.11 -3.02
C THR A 123 12.08 6.87 -3.54
N HIS A 124 11.47 5.68 -3.52
CA HIS A 124 12.08 4.47 -4.07
C HIS A 124 12.31 4.58 -5.57
N LEU A 125 11.35 5.14 -6.33
CA LEU A 125 11.53 5.39 -7.76
C LEU A 125 12.69 6.36 -8.01
N TYR A 126 12.77 7.45 -7.24
CA TYR A 126 13.85 8.42 -7.33
C TYR A 126 15.22 7.77 -7.02
N VAL A 127 15.32 7.01 -5.93
CA VAL A 127 16.57 6.31 -5.58
C VAL A 127 16.97 5.34 -6.69
N TYR A 128 16.05 4.49 -7.13
CA TYR A 128 16.32 3.47 -8.14
C TYR A 128 16.76 4.07 -9.49
N TYR A 129 16.00 5.04 -10.03
CA TYR A 129 16.25 5.58 -11.37
C TYR A 129 17.34 6.65 -11.41
N ILE A 130 17.52 7.44 -10.34
CA ILE A 130 18.43 8.59 -10.36
C ILE A 130 19.72 8.32 -9.58
N LYS A 131 19.64 7.68 -8.42
CA LYS A 131 20.82 7.38 -7.58
C LYS A 131 21.43 6.00 -7.85
N GLY A 132 20.70 5.14 -8.57
CA GLY A 132 21.05 3.75 -8.77
C GLY A 132 20.52 2.88 -7.63
N ALA A 133 20.25 1.62 -7.97
CA ALA A 133 19.73 0.64 -7.03
C ALA A 133 20.72 0.41 -5.87
N PRO A 134 20.25 0.46 -4.60
CA PRO A 134 21.13 0.22 -3.46
C PRO A 134 21.56 -1.25 -3.43
N LYS A 135 22.80 -1.50 -3.01
CA LYS A 135 23.34 -2.86 -2.86
C LYS A 135 22.66 -3.62 -1.71
N LYS A 136 22.31 -2.90 -0.65
CA LYS A 136 21.63 -3.42 0.53
C LYS A 136 20.37 -2.61 0.78
N ILE A 137 19.25 -3.28 1.00
CA ILE A 137 17.96 -2.65 1.30
C ILE A 137 17.76 -2.69 2.81
N GLU A 138 17.55 -1.51 3.39
CA GLU A 138 17.30 -1.31 4.81
C GLU A 138 16.08 -0.42 5.01
N LEU A 139 15.46 -0.51 6.19
CA LEU A 139 14.38 0.40 6.56
C LEU A 139 14.95 1.81 6.79
N TYR A 140 14.26 2.83 6.27
CA TYR A 140 14.62 4.23 6.50
C TYR A 140 14.54 4.65 7.98
N GLU A 141 13.72 3.94 8.76
CA GLU A 141 13.53 4.15 10.18
C GLU A 141 13.29 2.79 10.86
N LYS A 142 13.43 2.76 12.19
CA LYS A 142 13.15 1.53 12.95
C LYS A 142 11.69 1.11 12.79
N TYR A 143 11.45 -0.19 12.71
CA TYR A 143 10.09 -0.73 12.65
C TYR A 143 9.36 -0.48 13.97
N GLU A 144 8.17 0.09 13.90
CA GLU A 144 7.41 0.48 15.08
C GLU A 144 6.44 -0.63 15.50
N ASN A 145 6.46 -1.01 16.78
CA ASN A 145 5.60 -2.08 17.32
C ASN A 145 4.11 -1.87 17.07
N ARG A 146 3.66 -0.61 16.91
CA ARG A 146 2.26 -0.31 16.62
C ARG A 146 1.74 -1.03 15.37
N GLU A 147 2.61 -1.25 14.38
CA GLU A 147 2.23 -1.92 13.13
C GLU A 147 1.91 -3.41 13.40
N CYS A 148 2.67 -4.06 14.29
CA CYS A 148 2.35 -5.42 14.77
C CYS A 148 1.12 -5.43 15.70
N LEU A 149 1.06 -4.48 16.64
CA LEU A 149 0.04 -4.42 17.68
C LEU A 149 -1.36 -4.12 17.14
N ARG A 150 -1.49 -3.64 15.91
CA ARG A 150 -2.80 -3.52 15.25
C ARG A 150 -3.55 -4.84 15.20
N CYS A 151 -2.85 -5.93 14.88
CA CYS A 151 -3.43 -7.27 14.80
C CYS A 151 -3.16 -8.09 16.07
N HIS A 152 -1.99 -7.93 16.67
CA HIS A 152 -1.60 -8.67 17.87
C HIS A 152 -2.12 -8.06 19.17
N GLY A 153 -2.13 -6.74 19.29
CA GLY A 153 -2.51 -6.02 20.51
C GLY A 153 -3.90 -6.38 21.07
N PRO A 154 -4.97 -6.49 20.25
CA PRO A 154 -6.29 -6.89 20.73
C PRO A 154 -6.42 -8.42 20.95
N ALA A 155 -5.47 -9.23 20.50
CA ALA A 155 -5.56 -10.67 20.61
C ALA A 155 -5.24 -11.16 22.03
N ARG A 156 -6.14 -11.96 22.61
CA ARG A 156 -5.91 -12.58 23.92
C ARG A 156 -4.60 -13.38 23.98
N LYS A 157 -4.30 -14.11 22.91
CA LYS A 157 -3.06 -14.89 22.76
C LYS A 157 -1.81 -14.01 22.95
N PHE A 158 -1.82 -12.78 22.45
CA PHE A 158 -0.68 -11.86 22.63
C PHE A 158 -0.48 -11.51 24.10
N ALA A 159 -1.55 -11.15 24.82
CA ALA A 159 -1.48 -10.75 26.22
C ALA A 159 -1.12 -11.92 27.16
N GLU A 160 -1.59 -13.14 26.85
CA GLU A 160 -1.43 -14.33 27.70
C GLU A 160 -0.18 -15.15 27.38
N THR A 161 0.53 -14.86 26.28
CA THR A 161 1.74 -15.59 25.93
C THR A 161 2.82 -15.39 27.00
N LYS A 162 3.33 -16.50 27.55
CA LYS A 162 4.36 -16.49 28.62
C LYS A 162 5.60 -15.70 28.20
N ALA A 163 6.04 -15.84 26.94
CA ALA A 163 7.22 -15.15 26.40
C ALA A 163 7.13 -13.61 26.53
N HIS A 164 5.94 -13.01 26.39
CA HIS A 164 5.75 -11.56 26.53
C HIS A 164 5.64 -11.09 27.99
N ASN A 165 5.64 -12.03 28.94
CA ASN A 165 5.46 -11.79 30.37
C ASN A 165 6.60 -12.43 31.20
N LEU A 166 7.74 -12.79 30.56
CA LEU A 166 8.87 -13.43 31.24
C LEU A 166 9.51 -12.52 32.29
N GLU A 167 9.62 -11.23 31.97
CA GLU A 167 10.14 -10.22 32.89
C GLU A 167 9.01 -9.27 33.36
N ASN A 168 9.20 -8.73 34.56
CA ASN A 168 8.31 -7.70 35.08
C ASN A 168 8.22 -6.53 34.10
N ASN A 169 7.00 -6.11 33.77
CA ASN A 169 6.69 -5.02 32.84
C ASN A 169 7.07 -5.22 31.37
N MET A 170 7.55 -6.40 30.93
CA MET A 170 7.90 -6.64 29.52
C MET A 170 6.75 -6.33 28.56
N LEU A 171 5.54 -6.83 28.85
CA LEU A 171 4.35 -6.55 28.04
C LEU A 171 4.04 -5.04 27.94
N ALA A 172 4.27 -4.29 29.02
CA ALA A 172 4.08 -2.85 29.03
C ALA A 172 5.14 -2.13 28.16
N GLN A 173 6.40 -2.59 28.21
CA GLN A 173 7.48 -2.08 27.37
C GLN A 173 7.25 -2.36 25.88
N ILE A 174 6.76 -3.55 25.54
CA ILE A 174 6.37 -3.90 24.15
C ILE A 174 5.26 -2.97 23.66
N ARG A 175 4.23 -2.75 24.47
CA ARG A 175 3.11 -1.84 24.15
C ARG A 175 3.55 -0.39 24.02
N ALA A 176 4.49 0.05 24.85
CA ALA A 176 5.09 1.39 24.79
C ALA A 176 6.07 1.56 23.62
N GLY A 177 6.49 0.46 22.97
CA GLY A 177 7.48 0.48 21.89
C GLY A 177 8.93 0.66 22.38
N THR A 178 9.18 0.58 23.68
CA THR A 178 10.55 0.67 24.24
C THR A 178 11.33 -0.62 24.06
N LEU A 179 10.64 -1.76 24.01
CA LEU A 179 11.18 -3.07 23.63
C LEU A 179 10.58 -3.47 22.27
N SER A 180 11.41 -3.58 21.23
CA SER A 180 10.91 -3.90 19.88
C SER A 180 10.48 -5.37 19.78
N CYS A 181 9.40 -5.63 19.03
CA CYS A 181 9.03 -7.00 18.65
C CYS A 181 10.14 -7.69 17.84
N LEU A 182 10.93 -6.92 17.07
CA LEU A 182 11.99 -7.42 16.19
C LEU A 182 13.36 -7.43 16.88
N SER A 183 13.41 -7.40 18.21
CA SER A 183 14.68 -7.52 18.95
C SER A 183 15.22 -8.95 18.84
N ASP A 184 16.55 -9.09 18.93
CA ASP A 184 17.23 -10.39 18.85
C ASP A 184 16.62 -11.42 19.81
N GLY A 185 16.34 -12.62 19.30
CA GLY A 185 15.71 -13.71 20.05
C GLY A 185 14.19 -13.57 20.26
N CYS A 186 13.55 -12.58 19.62
CA CYS A 186 12.10 -12.41 19.60
C CYS A 186 11.51 -12.77 18.22
N HIS A 187 11.10 -11.76 17.44
CA HIS A 187 10.63 -11.91 16.06
C HIS A 187 11.63 -11.22 15.11
N ASP A 188 12.91 -11.53 15.23
CA ASP A 188 14.03 -10.85 14.57
C ASP A 188 14.19 -11.21 13.07
N VAL A 189 13.65 -12.34 12.63
CA VAL A 189 13.66 -12.74 11.22
C VAL A 189 12.43 -12.17 10.48
N GLY A 190 12.57 -10.99 9.89
CA GLY A 190 11.52 -10.39 9.05
C GLY A 190 11.36 -11.09 7.70
N HIS A 191 12.48 -11.24 6.98
CA HIS A 191 12.56 -11.88 5.66
C HIS A 191 13.73 -12.87 5.67
N SER A 192 13.51 -14.08 5.14
CA SER A 192 14.58 -15.01 4.82
C SER A 192 15.10 -14.67 3.43
N LEU A 193 16.24 -13.99 3.38
CA LEU A 193 16.91 -13.63 2.14
C LEU A 193 18.06 -14.63 1.90
N PRO A 194 18.42 -14.91 0.63
CA PRO A 194 19.63 -15.67 0.35
C PRO A 194 20.83 -15.02 1.04
N SER A 195 21.69 -15.82 1.67
CA SER A 195 22.95 -15.32 2.23
C SER A 195 23.79 -14.69 1.11
N GLU A 196 24.20 -13.44 1.28
CA GLU A 196 25.20 -12.78 0.41
C GLU A 196 26.54 -13.53 0.40
#